data_AF-A0A7V4TYM6-F1
#
_entry.id   AF-A0A7V4TYM6-F1
#
_cell.length_a   1.000
_cell.length_b   1.000
_cell.length_c   1.000
_cell.angle_alpha   90.00
_cell.angle_beta   90.00
_cell.angle_gamma   90.00
#
_symmetry.space_group_name_H-M   'P 1'
#
loop_
_entity.id
_entity.type
_entity.pdbx_description
1 polymer ?
#
loop_
_entity_poly.entity_id
_entity_poly.type
_entity_poly.pdbx_seq_one_letter_code
_entity_poly.pdbx_strand_id
1 'polypeptide(L)'
;MKNRYYLIVFIFCGLPLFAQQVYESAGGASNVFLRSELSPRASAFAGAFTAVSDDENAIFYNPAGLVNIRMGALALNHTEWFEGIAMENLILGYNFDRRLGVAFSVSHMRMPALQGKNYLGQNTQEIPVSSTIFNLGLGYKIHPSFYIGLAIKYFQDNLGEFKANGLALDAGLYMYTALRGLTWGFSVQNFGSPVRYDMADEPLPLTFRTGLAYKPFGRMLRLAVDVVKPLDRDYYVTTGFEFTYSGVFSLRAGNQFSSQNEFTFQPTFGAGLNIDNHYVIDYTYFNHVYLGLTHKVGFTFRFDLPGKKKISAGYTTSYITTKLVPPARVTLTVLNDKVLATWPTVYGALYNIYVRTSENKGWVKLNKSPLHASQTKFKKPVKKGTYYIAVTSIINNVESTYSKEAIFNVE
;
A
#
# COMPACT_ATOMS: atom_id res chain seq x y z
N MET A 1 11.65 -24.60 28.71
CA MET A 1 10.31 -23.97 28.84
C MET A 1 9.85 -23.59 27.44
N LYS A 2 8.75 -24.20 26.98
CA LYS A 2 8.22 -24.07 25.62
C LYS A 2 7.49 -22.73 25.48
N ASN A 3 7.95 -21.86 24.59
CA ASN A 3 7.20 -20.66 24.20
C ASN A 3 6.05 -21.07 23.29
N ARG A 4 4.82 -20.97 23.81
CA ARG A 4 3.58 -21.13 23.07
C ARG A 4 3.31 -19.83 22.30
N TYR A 5 3.44 -19.85 20.98
CA TYR A 5 2.89 -18.83 20.10
C TYR A 5 1.39 -19.14 19.93
N TYR A 6 0.52 -18.29 20.47
CA TYR A 6 -0.91 -18.37 20.17
C TYR A 6 -1.13 -17.88 18.74
N LEU A 7 -1.19 -18.84 17.82
CA LEU A 7 -1.62 -18.66 16.44
C LEU A 7 -3.14 -18.47 16.48
N ILE A 8 -3.61 -17.22 16.51
CA ILE A 8 -5.03 -16.92 16.28
C ILE A 8 -5.25 -17.03 14.77
N VAL A 9 -5.55 -18.24 14.32
CA VAL A 9 -6.11 -18.48 12.98
C VAL A 9 -7.59 -18.16 13.09
N PHE A 10 -8.00 -17.00 12.58
CA PHE A 10 -9.42 -16.79 12.27
C PHE A 10 -9.73 -17.66 11.05
N ILE A 11 -10.22 -18.88 11.31
CA ILE A 11 -10.89 -19.70 10.32
C ILE A 11 -12.17 -18.94 9.97
N PHE A 12 -12.17 -18.28 8.82
CA PHE A 12 -13.38 -17.74 8.20
C PHE A 12 -14.18 -18.95 7.66
N CYS A 13 -14.81 -19.68 8.59
CA CYS A 13 -15.74 -20.74 8.30
C CYS A 13 -16.94 -20.10 7.61
N GLY A 14 -17.39 -20.71 6.51
CA GLY A 14 -18.33 -20.13 5.56
C GLY A 14 -19.52 -19.45 6.23
N LEU A 15 -19.64 -18.14 6.00
CA LEU A 15 -20.95 -17.53 5.97
C LEU A 15 -21.66 -18.14 4.75
N PRO A 16 -22.77 -18.88 4.91
CA PRO A 16 -23.64 -19.09 3.78
C PRO A 16 -24.04 -17.69 3.31
N LEU A 17 -23.60 -17.33 2.10
CA LEU A 17 -24.20 -16.25 1.33
C LEU A 17 -25.67 -16.61 1.21
N PHE A 18 -26.49 -16.13 2.15
CA PHE A 18 -27.92 -16.12 1.97
C PHE A 18 -28.16 -15.30 0.71
N ALA A 19 -28.50 -15.99 -0.37
CA ALA A 19 -29.13 -15.40 -1.53
C ALA A 19 -30.48 -14.83 -1.06
N GLN A 20 -30.46 -13.61 -0.52
CA GLN A 20 -31.66 -12.80 -0.50
C GLN A 20 -31.99 -12.49 -1.95
N GLN A 21 -33.20 -12.83 -2.38
CA GLN A 21 -33.79 -12.27 -3.60
C GLN A 21 -33.74 -10.75 -3.46
N VAL A 22 -32.80 -10.12 -4.16
CA VAL A 22 -32.78 -8.67 -4.32
C VAL A 22 -33.77 -8.38 -5.42
N TYR A 23 -34.84 -7.67 -5.06
CA TYR A 23 -35.78 -7.13 -6.03
C TYR A 23 -35.02 -6.31 -7.07
N GLU A 24 -35.37 -6.51 -8.33
CA GLU A 24 -34.83 -5.81 -9.49
C GLU A 24 -35.26 -4.34 -9.44
N SER A 25 -34.63 -3.58 -8.55
CA SER A 25 -34.82 -2.15 -8.44
C SER A 25 -33.79 -1.49 -9.35
N ALA A 26 -34.16 -1.30 -10.62
CA ALA A 26 -33.46 -0.40 -11.55
C ALA A 26 -33.58 1.09 -11.14
N GLY A 27 -33.69 1.38 -9.84
CA GLY A 27 -33.58 2.71 -9.25
C GLY A 27 -32.12 2.96 -8.94
N GLY A 28 -31.34 3.29 -9.97
CA GLY A 28 -29.93 3.64 -9.79
C GLY A 28 -29.86 4.89 -8.91
N ALA A 29 -29.17 4.78 -7.76
CA ALA A 29 -28.98 5.93 -6.89
C ALA A 29 -28.42 7.11 -7.70
N SER A 30 -29.12 8.24 -7.67
CA SER A 30 -28.55 9.50 -8.15
C SER A 30 -27.27 9.77 -7.33
N ASN A 31 -26.29 10.47 -7.90
CA ASN A 31 -24.90 10.58 -7.41
C ASN A 31 -23.93 9.51 -7.97
N VAL A 32 -24.02 9.22 -9.27
CA VAL A 32 -23.06 8.37 -10.00
C VAL A 32 -21.61 8.84 -9.81
N PHE A 33 -21.39 10.16 -9.65
CA PHE A 33 -20.05 10.71 -9.44
C PHE A 33 -19.39 10.27 -8.12
N LEU A 34 -20.16 10.04 -7.04
CA LEU A 34 -19.63 9.54 -5.76
C LEU A 34 -19.00 8.14 -5.87
N ARG A 35 -19.34 7.39 -6.91
CA ARG A 35 -18.80 6.05 -7.20
C ARG A 35 -17.76 6.04 -8.31
N SER A 36 -17.49 7.19 -8.93
CA SER A 36 -16.60 7.25 -10.09
C SER A 36 -15.17 6.94 -9.67
N GLU A 37 -14.48 6.15 -10.50
CA GLU A 37 -13.10 5.79 -10.26
C GLU A 37 -12.20 6.97 -10.67
N LEU A 38 -11.71 7.76 -9.72
CA LEU A 38 -10.97 9.00 -10.04
C LEU A 38 -9.46 8.77 -10.23
N SER A 39 -8.95 7.61 -9.79
CA SER A 39 -7.54 7.25 -9.89
C SER A 39 -7.27 6.42 -11.16
N PRO A 40 -6.34 6.83 -12.04
CA PRO A 40 -5.90 6.01 -13.17
C PRO A 40 -5.36 4.67 -12.68
N ARG A 41 -4.44 4.68 -11.70
CA ARG A 41 -3.86 3.46 -11.14
C ARG A 41 -4.92 2.48 -10.63
N ALA A 42 -5.91 2.94 -9.87
CA ALA A 42 -6.98 2.07 -9.37
C ALA A 42 -7.93 1.60 -10.49
N SER A 43 -8.19 2.45 -11.49
CA SER A 43 -9.00 2.09 -12.66
C SER A 43 -8.33 0.99 -13.49
N ALA A 44 -6.99 0.96 -13.55
CA ALA A 44 -6.24 -0.13 -14.21
C ALA A 44 -6.34 -1.48 -13.47
N PHE A 45 -6.82 -1.48 -12.23
CA PHE A 45 -7.22 -2.66 -11.46
C PHE A 45 -8.73 -2.96 -11.58
N ALA A 46 -9.44 -2.26 -12.48
CA ALA A 46 -10.90 -2.25 -12.57
C ALA A 46 -11.57 -2.01 -11.19
N GLY A 47 -10.95 -1.17 -10.36
CA GLY A 47 -11.42 -0.86 -9.02
C GLY A 47 -11.06 -1.89 -7.93
N ALA A 48 -10.26 -2.94 -8.21
CA ALA A 48 -9.73 -3.88 -7.21
C ALA A 48 -8.64 -3.23 -6.34
N PHE A 49 -9.03 -2.26 -5.51
CA PHE A 49 -8.11 -1.37 -4.81
C PHE A 49 -8.28 -1.35 -3.27
N THR A 50 -9.28 -2.03 -2.70
CA THR A 50 -9.57 -2.01 -1.26
C THR A 50 -8.40 -2.53 -0.43
N ALA A 51 -7.75 -3.62 -0.84
CA ALA A 51 -6.56 -4.17 -0.16
C ALA A 51 -5.22 -3.75 -0.80
N VAL A 52 -5.26 -3.09 -1.96
CA VAL A 52 -4.10 -2.52 -2.65
C VAL A 52 -3.72 -1.17 -2.06
N SER A 53 -4.72 -0.36 -1.72
CA SER A 53 -4.71 0.99 -1.11
C SER A 53 -3.41 1.39 -0.39
N ASP A 54 -2.38 1.71 -1.18
CA ASP A 54 -1.01 1.99 -0.70
C ASP A 54 -0.44 3.33 -1.19
N ASP A 55 -1.31 4.23 -1.64
CA ASP A 55 -1.00 5.58 -2.11
C ASP A 55 -2.10 6.59 -1.73
N GLU A 56 -1.96 7.83 -2.18
CA GLU A 56 -2.89 8.94 -1.94
C GLU A 56 -4.32 8.67 -2.44
N ASN A 57 -4.47 7.82 -3.46
CA ASN A 57 -5.78 7.46 -4.00
C ASN A 57 -6.56 6.52 -3.06
N ALA A 58 -5.94 6.00 -2.00
CA ALA A 58 -6.60 5.20 -0.98
C ALA A 58 -7.82 5.92 -0.37
N ILE A 59 -7.84 7.27 -0.35
CA ILE A 59 -8.98 8.06 0.14
C ILE A 59 -10.30 7.71 -0.58
N PHE A 60 -10.28 7.27 -1.84
CA PHE A 60 -11.49 6.95 -2.61
C PHE A 60 -11.95 5.50 -2.49
N TYR A 61 -11.16 4.63 -1.86
CA TYR A 61 -11.44 3.18 -1.80
C TYR A 61 -11.39 2.63 -0.39
N ASN A 62 -10.33 2.92 0.36
CA ASN A 62 -10.15 2.46 1.72
C ASN A 62 -9.26 3.45 2.51
N PRO A 63 -9.85 4.35 3.32
CA PRO A 63 -9.09 5.36 4.07
C PRO A 63 -8.08 4.77 5.06
N ALA A 64 -8.24 3.51 5.51
CA ALA A 64 -7.24 2.85 6.34
C ALA A 64 -5.90 2.66 5.62
N GLY A 65 -5.92 2.58 4.28
CA GLY A 65 -4.76 2.49 3.42
C GLY A 65 -3.88 3.74 3.42
N LEU A 66 -4.38 4.90 3.87
CA LEU A 66 -3.59 6.14 3.96
C LEU A 66 -2.34 5.99 4.85
N VAL A 67 -2.37 5.06 5.81
CA VAL A 67 -1.21 4.68 6.64
C VAL A 67 -0.04 4.10 5.81
N ASN A 68 -0.30 3.63 4.59
CA ASN A 68 0.73 3.05 3.72
C ASN A 68 1.43 4.08 2.83
N ILE A 69 0.96 5.34 2.80
CA ILE A 69 1.64 6.43 2.08
C ILE A 69 3.09 6.54 2.59
N ARG A 70 4.05 6.33 1.69
CA ARG A 70 5.49 6.28 2.03
C ARG A 70 6.20 7.62 1.93
N MET A 71 5.67 8.50 1.09
CA MET A 71 6.16 9.84 0.78
C MET A 71 4.93 10.73 0.68
N GLY A 72 5.04 12.00 1.10
CA GLY A 72 4.00 12.96 0.82
C GLY A 72 3.75 13.02 -0.69
N ALA A 73 2.51 13.21 -1.10
CA ALA A 73 2.11 13.13 -2.50
C ALA A 73 1.13 14.25 -2.84
N LEU A 74 1.39 14.97 -3.91
CA LEU A 74 0.46 15.86 -4.58
C LEU A 74 0.13 15.23 -5.93
N ALA A 75 -1.12 14.81 -6.12
CA ALA A 75 -1.57 14.13 -7.33
C ALA A 75 -2.63 14.95 -8.08
N LEU A 76 -2.55 14.92 -9.40
CA LEU A 76 -3.53 15.47 -10.33
C LEU A 76 -3.95 14.35 -11.27
N ASN A 77 -5.25 14.07 -11.35
CA ASN A 77 -5.81 13.11 -12.28
C ASN A 77 -6.84 13.79 -13.19
N HIS A 78 -6.78 13.45 -14.46
CA HIS A 78 -7.73 13.82 -15.49
C HIS A 78 -8.36 12.55 -16.06
N THR A 79 -9.68 12.52 -16.15
CA THR A 79 -10.45 11.49 -16.84
C THR A 79 -11.23 12.14 -17.96
N GLU A 80 -10.97 11.70 -19.18
CA GLU A 80 -11.86 11.93 -20.31
C GLU A 80 -12.79 10.72 -20.41
N TRP A 81 -14.06 10.96 -20.10
CA TRP A 81 -15.12 9.97 -20.18
C TRP A 81 -15.89 10.13 -21.49
N PHE A 82 -16.92 9.33 -21.69
CA PHE A 82 -17.74 9.39 -22.90
C PHE A 82 -18.58 10.68 -22.97
N GLU A 83 -19.08 11.01 -24.16
CA GLU A 83 -19.98 12.15 -24.40
C GLU A 83 -19.44 13.50 -23.90
N GLY A 84 -18.10 13.66 -23.89
CA GLY A 84 -17.43 14.89 -23.46
C GLY A 84 -17.49 15.15 -21.95
N ILE A 85 -17.91 14.17 -21.14
CA ILE A 85 -17.84 14.26 -19.69
C ILE A 85 -16.37 14.16 -19.28
N ALA A 86 -15.90 15.13 -18.48
CA ALA A 86 -14.54 15.14 -17.97
C ALA A 86 -14.55 15.27 -16.45
N MET A 87 -13.57 14.62 -15.81
CA MET A 87 -13.39 14.68 -14.36
C MET A 87 -11.95 15.07 -14.01
N GLU A 88 -11.81 16.08 -13.17
CA GLU A 88 -10.54 16.53 -12.63
C GLU A 88 -10.47 16.21 -11.15
N ASN A 89 -9.29 15.80 -10.68
CA ASN A 89 -9.07 15.42 -9.30
C ASN A 89 -7.70 15.87 -8.81
N LEU A 90 -7.69 16.63 -7.71
CA LEU A 90 -6.49 17.05 -7.00
C LEU A 90 -6.45 16.37 -5.63
N ILE A 91 -5.33 15.74 -5.28
CA ILE A 91 -5.15 15.02 -4.01
C ILE A 91 -3.86 15.50 -3.35
N LEU A 92 -3.93 15.78 -2.05
CA LEU A 92 -2.77 15.91 -1.19
C LEU A 92 -2.80 14.76 -0.17
N GLY A 93 -1.86 13.84 -0.26
CA GLY A 93 -1.69 12.72 0.65
C GLY A 93 -0.43 12.85 1.49
N TYR A 94 -0.50 12.50 2.76
CA TYR A 94 0.62 12.59 3.66
C TYR A 94 0.55 11.57 4.79
N ASN A 95 1.69 11.30 5.44
CA ASN A 95 1.74 10.39 6.57
C ASN A 95 2.72 10.86 7.65
N PHE A 96 2.20 11.11 8.84
CA PHE A 96 2.99 11.47 10.01
C PHE A 96 3.53 10.20 10.68
N ASP A 97 4.86 10.08 10.71
CA ASP A 97 5.61 9.01 11.41
C ASP A 97 5.17 7.59 11.06
N ARG A 98 4.63 7.36 9.86
CA ARG A 98 4.10 6.06 9.41
C ARG A 98 3.02 5.50 10.36
N ARG A 99 2.34 6.39 11.08
CA ARG A 99 1.32 6.06 12.07
C ARG A 99 -0.01 6.74 11.75
N LEU A 100 0.02 7.97 11.27
CA LEU A 100 -1.17 8.75 10.95
C LEU A 100 -1.11 9.20 9.48
N GLY A 101 -1.84 8.51 8.62
CA GLY A 101 -2.06 8.93 7.24
C GLY A 101 -3.18 9.97 7.17
N VAL A 102 -3.00 11.02 6.37
CA VAL A 102 -4.04 12.00 6.07
C VAL A 102 -4.09 12.22 4.57
N ALA A 103 -5.27 12.48 4.03
CA ALA A 103 -5.40 12.95 2.66
C ALA A 103 -6.55 13.94 2.53
N PHE A 104 -6.38 14.90 1.65
CA PHE A 104 -7.42 15.82 1.21
C PHE A 104 -7.56 15.71 -0.31
N SER A 105 -8.78 15.74 -0.84
CA SER A 105 -8.98 15.77 -2.28
C SER A 105 -10.12 16.70 -2.69
N VAL A 106 -9.98 17.33 -3.85
CA VAL A 106 -11.05 18.04 -4.56
C VAL A 106 -11.26 17.34 -5.89
N SER A 107 -12.49 16.96 -6.19
CA SER A 107 -12.89 16.31 -7.43
C SER A 107 -13.97 17.14 -8.09
N HIS A 108 -13.87 17.38 -9.39
CA HIS A 108 -14.86 18.12 -10.15
C HIS A 108 -15.19 17.37 -11.44
N MET A 109 -16.48 17.12 -11.65
CA MET A 109 -17.02 16.59 -12.91
C MET A 109 -17.69 17.72 -13.66
N ARG A 110 -17.34 17.84 -14.94
CA ARG A 110 -18.01 18.70 -15.91
C ARG A 110 -18.61 17.85 -17.03
N MET A 111 -19.78 18.25 -17.49
CA MET A 111 -20.45 17.68 -18.64
C MET A 111 -20.84 18.81 -19.60
N PRO A 112 -20.89 18.57 -20.92
CA PRO A 112 -21.50 19.51 -21.84
C PRO A 112 -22.93 19.84 -21.39
N ALA A 113 -23.33 21.11 -21.54
CA ALA A 113 -24.66 21.51 -21.13
C ALA A 113 -25.71 20.79 -21.99
N LEU A 114 -26.80 20.35 -21.35
CA LEU A 114 -27.87 19.65 -22.03
C LEU A 114 -28.78 20.68 -22.72
N GLN A 115 -29.11 20.44 -23.98
CA GLN A 115 -30.07 21.28 -24.69
C GLN A 115 -31.48 21.06 -24.11
N GLY A 116 -32.01 22.05 -23.39
CA GLY A 116 -33.39 22.02 -22.93
C GLY A 116 -34.36 22.11 -24.11
N LYS A 117 -35.53 21.48 -23.98
CA LYS A 117 -36.63 21.56 -24.97
C LYS A 117 -37.97 21.75 -24.27
N ASN A 118 -38.82 22.60 -24.85
CA ASN A 118 -40.19 22.78 -24.36
C ASN A 118 -41.10 21.63 -24.86
N TYR A 119 -42.37 21.63 -24.44
CA TYR A 119 -43.38 20.63 -24.85
C TYR A 119 -43.66 20.60 -26.36
N LEU A 120 -43.27 21.66 -27.10
CA LEU A 120 -43.36 21.75 -28.56
C LEU A 120 -42.08 21.27 -29.25
N GLY A 121 -41.09 20.79 -28.50
CA GLY A 121 -39.79 20.34 -29.01
C GLY A 121 -38.83 21.46 -29.42
N GLN A 122 -39.17 22.73 -29.15
CA GLN A 122 -38.33 23.88 -29.45
C GLN A 122 -37.22 24.00 -28.41
N ASN A 123 -36.02 24.36 -28.87
CA ASN A 123 -34.86 24.56 -28.00
C ASN A 123 -35.13 25.69 -26.98
N THR A 124 -34.84 25.42 -25.72
CA THR A 124 -34.84 26.39 -24.61
C THR A 124 -33.41 26.69 -24.18
N GLN A 125 -33.24 27.26 -22.99
CA GLN A 125 -31.91 27.46 -22.39
C GLN A 125 -31.19 26.11 -22.19
N GLU A 126 -29.86 26.16 -22.29
CA GLU A 126 -29.00 25.03 -21.96
C GLU A 126 -28.98 24.79 -20.44
N ILE A 127 -28.94 23.52 -20.05
CA ILE A 127 -28.99 23.07 -18.67
C ILE A 127 -27.58 22.62 -18.28
N PRO A 128 -26.83 23.42 -17.50
CA PRO A 128 -25.51 23.02 -17.03
C PRO A 128 -25.61 21.87 -16.02
N VAL A 129 -24.70 20.90 -16.12
CA VAL A 129 -24.59 19.79 -15.16
C VAL A 129 -23.15 19.66 -14.71
N SER A 130 -22.96 19.68 -13.39
CA SER A 130 -21.63 19.53 -12.78
C SER A 130 -21.74 18.96 -11.38
N SER A 131 -20.71 18.27 -10.91
CA SER A 131 -20.62 17.81 -9.53
C SER A 131 -19.24 18.13 -8.97
N THR A 132 -19.19 18.56 -7.71
CA THR A 132 -17.94 18.82 -6.99
C THR A 132 -17.94 18.06 -5.68
N ILE A 133 -16.85 17.35 -5.38
CA ILE A 133 -16.65 16.60 -4.14
C ILE A 133 -15.38 17.08 -3.44
N PHE A 134 -15.51 17.40 -2.16
CA PHE A 134 -14.41 17.63 -1.22
C PHE A 134 -14.30 16.43 -0.28
N ASN A 135 -13.14 15.79 -0.21
CA ASN A 135 -12.90 14.69 0.73
C ASN A 135 -11.77 15.03 1.69
N LEU A 136 -11.96 14.62 2.94
CA LEU A 136 -10.91 14.62 3.96
C LEU A 136 -10.87 13.22 4.59
N GLY A 137 -9.71 12.57 4.53
CA GLY A 137 -9.48 11.22 5.00
C GLY A 137 -8.37 11.13 6.03
N LEU A 138 -8.53 10.22 6.99
CA LEU A 138 -7.59 9.90 8.04
C LEU A 138 -7.44 8.38 8.15
N GLY A 139 -6.21 7.90 8.18
CA GLY A 139 -5.85 6.52 8.47
C GLY A 139 -4.97 6.45 9.70
N TYR A 140 -5.25 5.52 10.62
CA TYR A 140 -4.51 5.36 11.86
C TYR A 140 -4.00 3.93 12.05
N LYS A 141 -2.71 3.83 12.38
CA LYS A 141 -2.03 2.58 12.70
C LYS A 141 -2.25 2.19 14.17
N ILE A 142 -3.22 1.31 14.40
CA ILE A 142 -3.47 0.75 15.74
C ILE A 142 -2.42 -0.30 16.10
N HIS A 143 -2.07 -1.17 15.16
CA HIS A 143 -1.10 -2.25 15.33
C HIS A 143 -0.17 -2.30 14.10
N PRO A 144 1.08 -2.81 14.18
CA PRO A 144 1.96 -2.97 13.02
C PRO A 144 1.31 -3.59 11.78
N SER A 145 0.36 -4.51 12.00
CA SER A 145 -0.36 -5.24 10.96
C SER A 145 -1.82 -4.85 10.78
N PHE A 146 -2.38 -3.90 11.54
CA PHE A 146 -3.81 -3.57 11.50
C PHE A 146 -4.07 -2.07 11.62
N TYR A 147 -4.73 -1.51 10.61
CA TYR A 147 -5.01 -0.09 10.44
C TYR A 147 -6.51 0.14 10.29
N ILE A 148 -6.95 1.29 10.77
CA ILE A 148 -8.32 1.78 10.59
C ILE A 148 -8.27 3.10 9.82
N GLY A 149 -9.38 3.50 9.21
CA GLY A 149 -9.49 4.82 8.64
C GLY A 149 -10.92 5.29 8.53
N LEU A 150 -11.07 6.61 8.46
CA LEU A 150 -12.33 7.32 8.29
C LEU A 150 -12.12 8.40 7.23
N ALA A 151 -13.14 8.70 6.46
CA ALA A 151 -13.16 9.89 5.62
C ALA A 151 -14.54 10.52 5.62
N ILE A 152 -14.57 11.84 5.40
CA ILE A 152 -15.78 12.61 5.18
C ILE A 152 -15.75 13.17 3.76
N LYS A 153 -16.91 13.15 3.11
CA LYS A 153 -17.14 13.71 1.78
C LYS A 153 -18.23 14.76 1.88
N TYR A 154 -17.96 15.96 1.38
CA TYR A 154 -18.97 16.96 1.11
C TYR A 154 -19.07 17.10 -0.40
N PHE A 155 -20.29 17.07 -0.94
CA PHE A 155 -20.48 17.21 -2.37
C PHE A 155 -21.62 18.16 -2.70
N GLN A 156 -21.49 18.79 -3.85
CA GLN A 156 -22.48 19.68 -4.42
C GLN A 156 -22.71 19.29 -5.88
N ASP A 157 -23.96 18.97 -6.19
CA ASP A 157 -24.42 18.67 -7.53
C ASP A 157 -25.24 19.87 -8.04
N ASN A 158 -24.91 20.32 -9.25
CA ASN A 158 -25.65 21.35 -9.97
C ASN A 158 -26.34 20.69 -11.16
N LEU A 159 -27.67 20.80 -11.23
CA LEU A 159 -28.54 20.26 -12.27
C LEU A 159 -29.44 21.40 -12.77
N GLY A 160 -28.94 22.19 -13.72
CA GLY A 160 -29.60 23.41 -14.15
C GLY A 160 -29.70 24.43 -13.02
N GLU A 161 -30.92 24.77 -12.64
CA GLU A 161 -31.23 25.71 -11.56
C GLU A 161 -31.17 25.06 -10.17
N PHE A 162 -31.21 23.73 -10.10
CA PHE A 162 -31.23 23.00 -8.84
C PHE A 162 -29.82 22.72 -8.34
N LYS A 163 -29.60 23.01 -7.05
CA LYS A 163 -28.38 22.67 -6.33
C LYS A 163 -28.70 21.74 -5.19
N ALA A 164 -27.99 20.62 -5.13
CA ALA A 164 -28.12 19.65 -4.07
C ALA A 164 -26.78 19.50 -3.33
N ASN A 165 -26.82 19.56 -2.01
CA ASN A 165 -25.64 19.39 -1.16
C ASN A 165 -25.80 18.13 -0.34
N GLY A 166 -24.73 17.36 -0.19
CA GLY A 166 -24.74 16.14 0.60
C GLY A 166 -23.46 15.95 1.42
N LEU A 167 -23.60 15.15 2.46
CA LEU A 167 -22.50 14.67 3.29
C LEU A 167 -22.50 13.15 3.30
N ALA A 168 -21.31 12.57 3.14
CA ALA A 168 -21.07 11.13 3.19
C ALA A 168 -19.88 10.82 4.11
N LEU A 169 -19.92 9.66 4.73
CA LEU A 169 -18.85 9.10 5.54
C LEU A 169 -18.37 7.79 4.93
N ASP A 170 -17.05 7.62 4.93
CA ASP A 170 -16.39 6.36 4.58
C ASP A 170 -15.63 5.84 5.79
N ALA A 171 -15.59 4.52 5.96
CA ALA A 171 -14.81 3.85 6.98
C ALA A 171 -14.06 2.67 6.39
N GLY A 172 -12.89 2.36 6.92
CA GLY A 172 -12.00 1.35 6.36
C GLY A 172 -11.21 0.58 7.42
N LEU A 173 -10.93 -0.68 7.08
CA LEU A 173 -9.99 -1.56 7.76
C LEU A 173 -8.94 -2.03 6.76
N TYR A 174 -7.68 -2.11 7.20
CA TYR A 174 -6.59 -2.62 6.38
C TYR A 174 -5.69 -3.51 7.25
N MET A 175 -5.37 -4.71 6.77
CA MET A 175 -4.61 -5.69 7.53
C MET A 175 -3.52 -6.36 6.70
N TYR A 176 -2.31 -6.46 7.26
CA TYR A 176 -1.28 -7.38 6.81
C TYR A 176 -1.52 -8.75 7.46
N THR A 177 -1.77 -9.77 6.64
CA THR A 177 -2.07 -11.12 7.13
C THR A 177 -0.81 -11.85 7.62
N ALA A 178 -0.98 -13.04 8.20
CA ALA A 178 0.14 -13.91 8.55
C ALA A 178 0.91 -14.42 7.31
N LEU A 179 0.25 -14.49 6.15
CA LEU A 179 0.91 -14.86 4.90
C LEU A 179 1.68 -13.65 4.35
N ARG A 180 2.99 -13.81 4.19
CA ARG A 180 3.87 -12.74 3.72
C ARG A 180 3.41 -12.23 2.35
N GLY A 181 3.21 -10.92 2.26
CA GLY A 181 2.80 -10.25 1.02
C GLY A 181 1.29 -10.29 0.75
N LEU A 182 0.48 -10.97 1.58
CA LEU A 182 -0.97 -10.95 1.50
C LEU A 182 -1.56 -9.90 2.44
N THR A 183 -2.36 -9.01 1.88
CA THR A 183 -3.13 -7.99 2.59
C THR A 183 -4.62 -8.22 2.40
N TRP A 184 -5.38 -7.84 3.42
CA TRP A 184 -6.84 -7.83 3.40
C TRP A 184 -7.33 -6.42 3.68
N GLY A 185 -8.42 -6.05 3.05
CA GLY A 185 -9.08 -4.77 3.28
C GLY A 185 -10.59 -4.93 3.35
N PHE A 186 -11.22 -4.02 4.08
CA PHE A 186 -12.66 -3.85 4.12
C PHE A 186 -12.96 -2.36 4.15
N SER A 187 -14.01 -1.92 3.45
CA SER A 187 -14.43 -0.52 3.46
C SER A 187 -15.93 -0.39 3.30
N VAL A 188 -16.51 0.57 4.00
CA VAL A 188 -17.88 1.05 3.80
C VAL A 188 -17.78 2.47 3.27
N GLN A 189 -18.46 2.76 2.17
CA GLN A 189 -18.37 4.04 1.47
C GLN A 189 -19.73 4.68 1.33
N ASN A 190 -19.75 6.02 1.32
CA ASN A 190 -20.92 6.85 1.05
C ASN A 190 -22.07 6.61 2.04
N PHE A 191 -21.75 6.39 3.32
CA PHE A 191 -22.75 6.32 4.38
C PHE A 191 -23.24 7.73 4.74
N GLY A 192 -24.54 7.98 4.67
CA GLY A 192 -25.13 9.28 4.98
C GLY A 192 -26.62 9.34 4.71
N SER A 193 -27.23 10.49 4.97
CA SER A 193 -28.65 10.72 4.70
C SER A 193 -28.90 10.91 3.20
N PRO A 194 -30.11 10.59 2.71
CA PRO A 194 -30.53 10.96 1.36
C PRO A 194 -30.31 12.44 1.07
N VAL A 195 -30.08 12.76 -0.20
CA VAL A 195 -29.94 14.12 -0.70
C VAL A 195 -31.19 14.51 -1.46
N ARG A 196 -31.70 15.70 -1.16
CA ARG A 196 -32.89 16.21 -1.83
C ARG A 196 -32.53 16.92 -3.12
N TYR A 197 -33.08 16.43 -4.22
CA TYR A 197 -33.07 17.04 -5.53
C TYR A 197 -34.45 17.62 -5.81
N ASP A 198 -34.57 18.94 -5.72
CA ASP A 198 -35.85 19.65 -5.82
C ASP A 198 -36.90 19.10 -4.82
N MET A 199 -37.83 18.25 -5.30
CA MET A 199 -38.88 17.61 -4.51
C MET A 199 -38.66 16.13 -4.17
N ALA A 200 -37.58 15.51 -4.66
CA ALA A 200 -37.30 14.08 -4.47
C ALA A 200 -36.07 13.85 -3.58
N ASP A 201 -36.19 12.93 -2.62
CA ASP A 201 -35.07 12.46 -1.81
C ASP A 201 -34.41 11.26 -2.48
N GLU A 202 -33.11 11.35 -2.72
CA GLU A 202 -32.31 10.31 -3.36
C GLU A 202 -31.30 9.71 -2.38
N PRO A 203 -31.33 8.39 -2.14
CA PRO A 203 -30.41 7.75 -1.20
C PRO A 203 -28.98 7.78 -1.72
N LEU A 204 -28.01 7.93 -0.80
CA LEU A 204 -26.60 7.83 -1.16
C LEU A 204 -26.24 6.40 -1.62
N PRO A 205 -25.28 6.26 -2.55
CA PRO A 205 -24.83 4.96 -3.05
C PRO A 205 -23.93 4.24 -2.04
N LEU A 206 -24.50 3.85 -0.89
CA LEU A 206 -23.84 3.09 0.17
C LEU A 206 -23.21 1.82 -0.42
N THR A 207 -21.91 1.67 -0.26
CA THR A 207 -21.15 0.59 -0.87
C THR A 207 -20.27 -0.13 0.14
N PHE A 208 -20.42 -1.44 0.24
CA PHE A 208 -19.53 -2.33 0.99
C PHE A 208 -18.49 -2.92 0.05
N ARG A 209 -17.23 -2.94 0.46
CA ARG A 209 -16.13 -3.58 -0.29
C ARG A 209 -15.30 -4.43 0.64
N THR A 210 -14.85 -5.57 0.16
CA THR A 210 -13.78 -6.35 0.80
C THR A 210 -12.83 -6.85 -0.26
N GLY A 211 -11.55 -6.93 0.06
CA GLY A 211 -10.52 -7.26 -0.90
C GLY A 211 -9.35 -8.01 -0.33
N LEU A 212 -8.64 -8.70 -1.22
CA LEU A 212 -7.34 -9.31 -0.97
C LEU A 212 -6.34 -8.79 -2.01
N ALA A 213 -5.12 -8.49 -1.58
CA ALA A 213 -4.02 -8.23 -2.50
C ALA A 213 -2.79 -9.04 -2.11
N TYR A 214 -2.12 -9.63 -3.09
CA TYR A 214 -0.99 -10.53 -2.88
C TYR A 214 0.24 -10.10 -3.68
N LYS A 215 1.39 -10.05 -3.01
CA LYS A 215 2.70 -9.65 -3.55
C LYS A 215 3.69 -10.83 -3.47
N PRO A 216 3.54 -11.86 -4.32
CA PRO A 216 4.36 -13.08 -4.26
C PRO A 216 5.86 -12.81 -4.44
N PHE A 217 6.20 -11.86 -5.32
CA PHE A 217 7.56 -11.48 -5.66
C PHE A 217 7.89 -10.05 -5.20
N GLY A 218 7.35 -9.65 -4.03
CA GLY A 218 7.55 -8.31 -3.49
C GLY A 218 6.92 -7.23 -4.37
N ARG A 219 7.69 -6.22 -4.79
CA ARG A 219 7.15 -5.11 -5.60
C ARG A 219 6.98 -5.46 -7.08
N MET A 220 7.57 -6.56 -7.55
CA MET A 220 7.57 -6.91 -8.98
C MET A 220 6.21 -7.35 -9.47
N LEU A 221 5.45 -8.07 -8.65
CA LEU A 221 4.13 -8.59 -9.02
C LEU A 221 3.13 -8.36 -7.89
N ARG A 222 1.95 -7.90 -8.26
CA ARG A 222 0.79 -7.77 -7.37
C ARG A 222 -0.45 -8.29 -8.06
N LEU A 223 -1.21 -9.09 -7.32
CA LEU A 223 -2.55 -9.55 -7.69
C LEU A 223 -3.54 -8.96 -6.71
N ALA A 224 -4.75 -8.63 -7.16
CA ALA A 224 -5.81 -8.14 -6.32
C ALA A 224 -7.17 -8.68 -6.76
N VAL A 225 -8.05 -8.88 -5.78
CA VAL A 225 -9.46 -9.21 -6.00
C VAL A 225 -10.28 -8.48 -4.94
N ASP A 226 -11.33 -7.79 -5.37
CA ASP A 226 -12.32 -7.21 -4.46
C ASP A 226 -13.72 -7.75 -4.80
N VAL A 227 -14.53 -7.94 -3.76
CA VAL A 227 -15.98 -8.11 -3.86
C VAL A 227 -16.62 -6.81 -3.41
N VAL A 228 -17.50 -6.25 -4.25
CA VAL A 228 -18.15 -4.97 -4.01
C VAL A 228 -19.66 -5.15 -4.05
N LYS A 229 -20.35 -4.74 -2.97
CA LYS A 229 -21.80 -4.74 -2.87
C LYS A 229 -22.30 -3.32 -2.58
N PRO A 230 -22.73 -2.60 -3.61
CA PRO A 230 -23.55 -1.41 -3.49
C PRO A 230 -24.96 -1.80 -3.02
N LEU A 231 -25.65 -0.89 -2.31
CA LEU A 231 -26.99 -1.17 -1.82
C LEU A 231 -28.05 -1.15 -2.93
N ASP A 232 -27.81 -0.40 -4.01
CA ASP A 232 -28.73 -0.13 -5.11
C ASP A 232 -28.54 -1.03 -6.35
N ARG A 233 -27.59 -1.97 -6.33
CA ARG A 233 -27.33 -2.92 -7.43
C ARG A 233 -26.74 -4.23 -6.94
N ASP A 234 -26.63 -5.21 -7.82
CA ASP A 234 -26.00 -6.49 -7.50
C ASP A 234 -24.52 -6.33 -7.15
N TYR A 235 -24.02 -7.31 -6.39
CA TYR A 235 -22.58 -7.35 -6.13
C TYR A 235 -21.84 -7.65 -7.43
N TYR A 236 -20.60 -7.17 -7.49
CA TYR A 236 -19.67 -7.50 -8.56
C TYR A 236 -18.30 -7.80 -7.97
N VAL A 237 -17.51 -8.53 -8.74
CA VAL A 237 -16.14 -8.90 -8.40
C VAL A 237 -15.21 -8.14 -9.31
N THR A 238 -14.19 -7.51 -8.76
CA THR A 238 -13.14 -6.86 -9.54
C THR A 238 -11.83 -7.59 -9.32
N THR A 239 -11.03 -7.70 -10.36
CA THR A 239 -9.71 -8.30 -10.30
C THR A 239 -8.70 -7.38 -10.93
N GLY A 240 -7.47 -7.41 -10.44
CA GLY A 240 -6.39 -6.64 -11.04
C GLY A 240 -5.01 -7.24 -10.82
N PHE A 241 -4.13 -6.87 -11.73
CA PHE A 241 -2.77 -7.35 -11.87
C PHE A 241 -1.86 -6.13 -12.07
N GLU A 242 -0.74 -6.06 -11.35
CA GLU A 242 0.31 -5.05 -11.55
C GLU A 242 1.67 -5.75 -11.61
N PHE A 243 2.34 -5.58 -12.73
CA PHE A 243 3.73 -5.96 -12.93
C PHE A 243 4.60 -4.71 -12.91
N THR A 244 5.62 -4.65 -12.06
CA THR A 244 6.54 -3.51 -11.97
C THR A 244 7.97 -3.94 -12.21
N TYR A 245 8.56 -3.45 -13.29
CA TYR A 245 9.95 -3.68 -13.66
C TYR A 245 10.86 -2.65 -12.99
N SER A 246 11.82 -3.14 -12.18
CA SER A 246 12.85 -2.34 -11.49
C SER A 246 12.33 -1.16 -10.64
N GLY A 247 11.04 -1.17 -10.28
CA GLY A 247 10.42 -0.06 -9.54
C GLY A 247 10.15 1.20 -10.38
N VAL A 248 10.42 1.16 -11.69
CA VAL A 248 10.32 2.29 -12.61
C VAL A 248 9.09 2.16 -13.50
N PHE A 249 8.96 1.05 -14.23
CA PHE A 249 7.88 0.86 -15.18
C PHE A 249 6.85 -0.12 -14.63
N SER A 250 5.57 0.24 -14.68
CA SER A 250 4.47 -0.61 -14.24
C SER A 250 3.51 -0.88 -15.40
N LEU A 251 3.11 -2.13 -15.57
CA LEU A 251 2.00 -2.55 -16.42
C LEU A 251 0.89 -3.10 -15.56
N ARG A 252 -0.35 -2.76 -15.90
CA ARG A 252 -1.53 -3.10 -15.12
C ARG A 252 -2.65 -3.55 -16.03
N ALA A 253 -3.40 -4.52 -15.53
CA ALA A 253 -4.62 -4.98 -16.18
C ALA A 253 -5.65 -5.37 -15.11
N GLY A 254 -6.93 -5.16 -15.41
CA GLY A 254 -8.01 -5.52 -14.52
C GLY A 254 -9.28 -5.86 -15.27
N ASN A 255 -10.24 -6.46 -14.59
CA ASN A 255 -11.57 -6.71 -15.13
C ASN A 255 -12.62 -6.73 -14.02
N GLN A 256 -13.83 -6.29 -14.36
CA GLN A 256 -15.01 -6.35 -13.50
C GLN A 256 -15.96 -7.43 -14.00
N PHE A 257 -16.39 -8.30 -13.09
CA PHE A 257 -17.35 -9.37 -13.32
C PHE A 257 -18.63 -9.08 -12.54
N SER A 258 -19.75 -8.91 -13.24
CA SER A 258 -21.07 -8.64 -12.68
C SER A 258 -22.11 -9.52 -13.37
N SER A 259 -23.12 -10.00 -12.64
CA SER A 259 -24.25 -10.74 -13.22
C SER A 259 -25.10 -9.86 -14.15
N GLN A 260 -25.08 -8.54 -13.94
CA GLN A 260 -25.84 -7.58 -14.76
C GLN A 260 -25.11 -7.17 -16.04
N ASN A 261 -23.82 -7.51 -16.19
CA ASN A 261 -23.08 -7.21 -17.40
C ASN A 261 -23.34 -8.30 -18.44
N GLU A 262 -23.96 -7.93 -19.57
CA GLU A 262 -24.07 -8.82 -20.74
C GLU A 262 -22.69 -9.34 -21.20
N PHE A 263 -21.66 -8.49 -21.08
CA PHE A 263 -20.27 -8.83 -21.38
C PHE A 263 -19.43 -8.85 -20.10
N THR A 264 -19.04 -10.05 -19.67
CA THR A 264 -18.23 -10.24 -18.45
C THR A 264 -16.74 -9.96 -18.65
N PHE A 265 -16.26 -9.86 -19.90
CA PHE A 265 -14.88 -9.54 -20.22
C PHE A 265 -14.75 -8.14 -20.83
N GLN A 266 -14.51 -7.15 -19.97
CA GLN A 266 -14.30 -5.74 -20.31
C GLN A 266 -13.01 -5.25 -19.63
N PRO A 267 -11.84 -5.65 -20.15
CA PRO A 267 -10.59 -5.41 -19.46
C PRO A 267 -10.23 -3.92 -19.43
N THR A 268 -9.64 -3.51 -18.32
CA THR A 268 -8.96 -2.22 -18.20
C THR A 268 -7.46 -2.44 -18.28
N PHE A 269 -6.75 -1.55 -18.97
CA PHE A 269 -5.30 -1.62 -19.12
C PHE A 269 -4.67 -0.31 -18.66
N GLY A 270 -3.53 -0.40 -17.99
CA GLY A 270 -2.81 0.78 -17.55
C GLY A 270 -1.31 0.61 -17.57
N ALA A 271 -0.62 1.74 -17.66
CA ALA A 271 0.83 1.83 -17.58
C ALA A 271 1.21 2.90 -16.54
N GLY A 272 2.36 2.72 -15.89
CA GLY A 272 2.90 3.66 -14.92
C GLY A 272 4.38 3.86 -15.13
N LEU A 273 4.85 5.09 -14.97
CA LEU A 273 6.25 5.46 -14.99
C LEU A 273 6.59 6.18 -13.68
N ASN A 274 7.55 5.65 -12.94
CA ASN A 274 8.06 6.19 -11.69
C ASN A 274 9.50 6.65 -11.89
N ILE A 275 9.71 7.96 -11.86
CA ILE A 275 11.00 8.62 -12.04
C ILE A 275 11.51 9.03 -10.67
N ASP A 276 12.62 8.42 -10.25
CA ASP A 276 13.34 8.71 -9.01
C ASP A 276 12.49 8.67 -7.72
N ASN A 277 11.37 7.95 -7.72
CA ASN A 277 10.37 7.95 -6.63
C ASN A 277 9.71 9.30 -6.34
N HIS A 278 9.99 10.33 -7.12
CA HIS A 278 9.48 11.69 -6.95
C HIS A 278 8.40 12.05 -7.96
N TYR A 279 8.42 11.46 -9.15
CA TYR A 279 7.42 11.74 -10.17
C TYR A 279 6.81 10.44 -10.65
N VAL A 280 5.49 10.35 -10.58
CA VAL A 280 4.74 9.21 -11.13
C VAL A 280 3.79 9.72 -12.18
N ILE A 281 3.81 9.08 -13.34
CA ILE A 281 2.83 9.27 -14.41
C ILE A 281 2.08 7.95 -14.55
N ASP A 282 0.77 7.97 -14.40
CA ASP A 282 -0.08 6.80 -14.62
C ASP A 282 -1.04 7.08 -15.77
N TYR A 283 -1.21 6.11 -16.65
CA TYR A 283 -2.17 6.14 -17.74
C TYR A 283 -3.08 4.92 -17.65
N THR A 284 -4.35 5.08 -17.97
CA THR A 284 -5.30 3.97 -18.02
C THR A 284 -6.30 4.17 -19.14
N TYR A 285 -6.65 3.06 -19.77
CA TYR A 285 -7.58 2.99 -20.88
C TYR A 285 -8.51 1.79 -20.68
N PHE A 286 -9.78 1.98 -21.02
CA PHE A 286 -10.76 0.90 -21.10
C PHE A 286 -11.90 1.29 -22.03
N ASN A 287 -12.64 0.29 -22.52
CA ASN A 287 -13.75 0.47 -23.44
C ASN A 287 -15.06 0.07 -22.76
N HIS A 288 -16.03 0.98 -22.78
CA HIS A 288 -17.42 0.66 -22.47
C HIS A 288 -18.10 0.14 -23.74
N VAL A 289 -18.78 -1.02 -23.65
CA VAL A 289 -19.41 -1.67 -24.81
C VAL A 289 -20.29 -0.71 -25.63
N TYR A 290 -21.05 0.15 -24.95
CA TYR A 290 -22.00 1.06 -25.60
C TYR A 290 -21.60 2.53 -25.58
N LEU A 291 -20.65 2.91 -24.73
CA LEU A 291 -20.32 4.32 -24.46
C LEU A 291 -18.94 4.71 -25.03
N GLY A 292 -18.17 3.75 -25.51
CA GLY A 292 -16.88 3.97 -26.13
C GLY A 292 -15.72 4.06 -25.14
N LEU A 293 -14.62 4.66 -25.59
CA LEU A 293 -13.35 4.65 -24.89
C LEU A 293 -13.31 5.65 -23.74
N THR A 294 -12.66 5.26 -22.66
CA THR A 294 -12.33 6.13 -21.53
C THR A 294 -10.83 6.16 -21.35
N HIS A 295 -10.29 7.37 -21.18
CA HIS A 295 -8.87 7.60 -20.96
C HIS A 295 -8.65 8.34 -19.66
N LYS A 296 -7.66 7.90 -18.90
CA LYS A 296 -7.28 8.54 -17.63
C LYS A 296 -5.78 8.77 -17.60
N VAL A 297 -5.38 9.97 -17.21
CA VAL A 297 -3.99 10.38 -17.00
C VAL A 297 -3.86 10.89 -15.57
N GLY A 298 -2.80 10.48 -14.90
CA GLY A 298 -2.45 10.93 -13.56
C GLY A 298 -1.00 11.36 -13.50
N PHE A 299 -0.76 12.43 -12.76
CA PHE A 299 0.57 12.89 -12.40
C PHE A 299 0.65 13.05 -10.88
N THR A 300 1.61 12.39 -10.25
CA THR A 300 1.88 12.52 -8.82
C THR A 300 3.30 13.01 -8.59
N PHE A 301 3.40 14.15 -7.90
CA PHE A 301 4.65 14.62 -7.31
C PHE A 301 4.77 14.11 -5.87
N ARG A 302 5.85 13.40 -5.55
CA ARG A 302 6.13 12.85 -4.22
C ARG A 302 7.27 13.60 -3.54
N PHE A 303 7.08 13.95 -2.28
CA PHE A 303 8.02 14.65 -1.43
C PHE A 303 8.26 13.93 -0.12
N ASP A 304 9.38 14.22 0.54
CA ASP A 304 9.75 13.54 1.78
C ASP A 304 8.83 13.89 2.95
N LEU A 305 8.64 12.92 3.84
CA LEU A 305 7.96 13.10 5.12
C LEU A 305 8.96 13.73 6.14
N PRO A 306 8.55 14.71 6.96
CA PRO A 306 9.34 15.31 8.02
C PRO A 306 9.63 14.26 9.08
N GLY A 307 10.74 14.42 9.78
CA GLY A 307 11.26 13.38 10.66
C GLY A 307 12.10 12.32 9.93
N LYS A 308 12.06 12.25 8.58
CA LYS A 308 13.26 11.82 7.86
C LYS A 308 14.33 12.87 8.15
N LYS A 309 15.26 12.56 9.07
CA LYS A 309 16.56 13.22 9.04
C LYS A 309 17.02 13.10 7.59
N LYS A 310 17.17 14.23 6.89
CA LYS A 310 18.05 14.26 5.72
C LYS A 310 19.35 13.70 6.26
N ILE A 311 19.65 12.45 5.94
CA ILE A 311 21.04 12.04 5.90
C ILE A 311 21.53 12.89 4.74
N SER A 312 22.11 14.04 5.07
CA SER A 312 22.89 14.83 4.13
C SER A 312 23.69 13.81 3.33
N ALA A 313 23.63 13.87 2.01
CA ALA A 313 24.52 13.11 1.17
C ALA A 313 25.96 13.56 1.49
N GLY A 314 26.52 13.08 2.60
CA GLY A 314 27.94 12.86 2.68
C GLY A 314 28.19 11.84 1.60
N TYR A 315 28.78 12.31 0.50
CA TYR A 315 29.34 11.53 -0.59
C TYR A 315 29.10 10.04 -0.42
N THR A 316 28.09 9.48 -1.10
CA THR A 316 28.10 8.04 -1.35
C THR A 316 29.25 7.83 -2.32
N THR A 317 30.46 7.73 -1.78
CA THR A 317 31.48 6.91 -2.41
C THR A 317 30.81 5.58 -2.57
N SER A 318 30.59 5.19 -3.82
CA SER A 318 30.26 3.83 -4.20
C SER A 318 31.35 2.94 -3.62
N TYR A 319 31.21 2.51 -2.37
CA TYR A 319 31.97 1.39 -1.87
C TYR A 319 31.39 0.19 -2.59
N ILE A 320 31.93 -0.07 -3.78
CA ILE A 320 32.31 -1.44 -4.10
C ILE A 320 33.06 -1.92 -2.85
N THR A 321 32.40 -2.71 -2.01
CA THR A 321 33.02 -3.29 -0.82
C THR A 321 34.03 -4.33 -1.28
N THR A 322 35.19 -3.87 -1.73
CA THR A 322 36.35 -4.72 -2.01
C THR A 322 37.08 -5.13 -0.72
N LYS A 323 36.56 -4.81 0.47
CA LYS A 323 37.09 -5.30 1.74
C LYS A 323 35.98 -5.50 2.78
N LEU A 324 35.65 -6.76 3.08
CA LEU A 324 34.87 -7.09 4.27
C LEU A 324 35.66 -6.67 5.52
N VAL A 325 34.99 -5.98 6.44
CA VAL A 325 35.61 -5.44 7.65
C VAL A 325 35.34 -6.37 8.83
N PRO A 326 36.36 -6.93 9.50
CA PRO A 326 36.17 -7.70 10.73
C PRO A 326 35.67 -6.82 11.88
N PRO A 327 35.05 -7.41 12.92
CA PRO A 327 34.71 -6.70 14.14
C PRO A 327 35.93 -6.00 14.76
N ALA A 328 35.78 -4.73 15.11
CA ALA A 328 36.82 -3.96 15.78
C ALA A 328 36.82 -4.27 17.28
N ARG A 329 37.99 -4.41 17.92
CA ARG A 329 38.10 -4.50 19.40
C ARG A 329 37.29 -5.65 20.03
N VAL A 330 37.66 -6.88 19.72
CA VAL A 330 37.17 -8.06 20.45
C VAL A 330 37.69 -7.98 21.90
N THR A 331 36.79 -8.13 22.87
CA THR A 331 37.12 -8.15 24.30
C THR A 331 36.75 -9.49 24.91
N LEU A 332 37.54 -9.93 25.88
CA LEU A 332 37.35 -11.20 26.57
C LEU A 332 37.19 -10.95 28.07
N THR A 333 36.22 -11.63 28.67
CA THR A 333 36.00 -11.63 30.13
C THR A 333 35.98 -13.06 30.61
N VAL A 334 36.91 -13.41 31.50
CA VAL A 334 36.98 -14.74 32.12
C VAL A 334 35.93 -14.80 33.23
N LEU A 335 35.04 -15.79 33.16
CA LEU A 335 33.94 -16.03 34.09
C LEU A 335 34.08 -17.45 34.66
N ASN A 336 34.60 -17.65 35.87
CA ASN A 336 34.77 -18.98 36.49
C ASN A 336 35.18 -20.11 35.50
N ASP A 337 34.23 -20.91 35.00
CA ASP A 337 34.40 -22.03 34.08
C ASP A 337 34.25 -21.68 32.57
N LYS A 338 34.02 -20.41 32.23
CA LYS A 338 33.70 -19.88 30.89
C LYS A 338 34.50 -18.63 30.55
N VAL A 339 34.52 -18.30 29.26
CA VAL A 339 35.04 -17.04 28.73
C VAL A 339 33.94 -16.41 27.89
N LEU A 340 33.61 -15.15 28.19
CA LEU A 340 32.69 -14.32 27.40
C LEU A 340 33.52 -13.51 26.41
N ALA A 341 33.26 -13.69 25.12
CA ALA A 341 33.79 -12.82 24.08
C ALA A 341 32.70 -11.84 23.65
N THR A 342 33.04 -10.55 23.55
CA THR A 342 32.15 -9.50 23.05
C THR A 342 32.84 -8.65 21.99
N TRP A 343 32.07 -8.16 21.03
CA TRP A 343 32.57 -7.27 19.97
C TRP A 343 31.47 -6.30 19.52
N PRO A 344 31.82 -5.17 18.91
CA PRO A 344 30.87 -4.28 18.26
C PRO A 344 30.19 -4.94 17.06
N THR A 345 28.90 -4.68 16.91
CA THR A 345 28.11 -5.20 15.79
C THR A 345 28.53 -4.53 14.48
N VAL A 346 28.87 -5.36 13.48
CA VAL A 346 28.93 -4.98 12.07
C VAL A 346 27.53 -5.14 11.47
N TYR A 347 27.01 -4.08 10.86
CA TYR A 347 25.64 -4.05 10.36
C TYR A 347 25.40 -5.13 9.30
N GLY A 348 24.36 -5.95 9.50
CA GLY A 348 23.98 -7.02 8.57
C GLY A 348 24.90 -8.25 8.58
N ALA A 349 25.90 -8.32 9.47
CA ALA A 349 26.83 -9.44 9.52
C ALA A 349 26.42 -10.56 10.48
N LEU A 350 26.77 -11.78 10.11
CA LEU A 350 26.89 -12.93 11.02
C LEU A 350 28.35 -13.10 11.46
N TYR A 351 28.61 -13.89 12.50
CA TYR A 351 29.97 -14.00 13.05
C TYR A 351 30.46 -15.44 13.18
N ASN A 352 31.73 -15.67 12.84
CA ASN A 352 32.48 -16.84 13.26
C ASN A 352 33.57 -16.46 14.24
N ILE A 353 33.90 -17.39 15.12
CA ILE A 353 34.88 -17.18 16.19
C ILE A 353 35.94 -18.24 16.07
N TYR A 354 37.18 -17.81 16.24
CA TYR A 354 38.35 -18.64 16.07
C TYR A 354 39.23 -18.55 17.30
N VAL A 355 39.93 -19.64 17.59
CA VAL A 355 40.94 -19.73 18.64
C VAL A 355 42.25 -20.29 18.09
N ARG A 356 43.37 -19.80 18.60
CA ARG A 356 44.70 -20.43 18.43
C ARG A 356 45.46 -20.39 19.76
N THR A 357 46.41 -21.30 19.94
CA THR A 357 47.17 -21.47 21.20
C THR A 357 48.62 -20.98 21.11
N SER A 358 49.01 -20.36 19.99
CA SER A 358 50.33 -19.80 19.72
C SER A 358 50.25 -18.98 18.44
N GLU A 359 51.10 -17.97 18.29
CA GLU A 359 51.15 -17.14 17.08
C GLU A 359 51.49 -17.93 15.81
N ASN A 360 52.20 -19.05 15.96
CA ASN A 360 52.61 -19.92 14.86
C ASN A 360 51.59 -21.02 14.52
N LYS A 361 50.46 -21.11 15.25
CA LYS A 361 49.41 -22.11 15.01
C LYS A 361 48.23 -21.52 14.24
N GLY A 362 47.66 -22.34 13.36
CA GLY A 362 46.46 -22.01 12.60
C GLY A 362 45.23 -21.79 13.49
N TRP A 363 44.27 -21.03 12.97
CA TRP A 363 43.00 -20.73 13.63
C TRP A 363 42.05 -21.93 13.58
N VAL A 364 41.43 -22.24 14.73
CA VAL A 364 40.40 -23.27 14.85
C VAL A 364 39.06 -22.61 15.13
N LYS A 365 38.05 -22.91 14.30
CA LYS A 365 36.69 -22.37 14.44
C LYS A 365 35.97 -22.99 15.64
N LEU A 366 35.35 -22.15 16.47
CA LEU A 366 34.66 -22.55 17.69
C LEU A 366 33.15 -22.81 17.50
N ASN A 367 32.50 -22.08 16.60
CA ASN A 367 31.06 -22.18 16.37
C ASN A 367 30.73 -23.09 15.16
N LYS A 368 29.71 -23.95 15.29
CA LYS A 368 29.24 -24.82 14.19
C LYS A 368 28.50 -24.04 13.09
N SER A 369 27.72 -23.04 13.49
CA SER A 369 26.97 -22.15 12.59
C SER A 369 27.26 -20.68 12.92
N PRO A 370 27.24 -19.78 11.92
CA PRO A 370 27.45 -18.35 12.16
C PRO A 370 26.48 -17.78 13.20
N LEU A 371 26.99 -16.89 14.06
CA LEU A 371 26.23 -16.30 15.15
C LEU A 371 25.50 -15.03 14.71
N HIS A 372 24.26 -14.86 15.17
CA HIS A 372 23.47 -13.63 15.00
C HIS A 372 23.69 -12.62 16.14
N ALA A 373 24.62 -12.89 17.06
CA ALA A 373 24.87 -12.10 18.25
C ALA A 373 26.29 -11.53 18.24
N SER A 374 26.46 -10.36 18.85
CA SER A 374 27.75 -9.67 19.02
C SER A 374 28.50 -10.08 20.30
N GLN A 375 28.09 -11.21 20.87
CA GLN A 375 28.72 -11.82 22.04
C GLN A 375 28.48 -13.33 22.05
N THR A 376 29.41 -14.08 22.66
CA THR A 376 29.21 -15.50 22.95
C THR A 376 29.96 -15.95 24.19
N LYS A 377 29.55 -17.06 24.79
CA LYS A 377 30.27 -17.72 25.88
C LYS A 377 30.78 -19.08 25.41
N PHE A 378 32.03 -19.40 25.71
CA PHE A 378 32.61 -20.73 25.50
C PHE A 378 33.29 -21.22 26.78
N LYS A 379 33.47 -22.54 26.90
CA LYS A 379 34.09 -23.16 28.08
C LYS A 379 35.56 -22.75 28.16
N LYS A 380 36.03 -22.37 29.36
CA LYS A 380 37.44 -22.06 29.59
C LYS A 380 38.29 -23.32 29.31
N PRO A 381 39.38 -23.25 28.53
CA PRO A 381 40.26 -24.39 28.30
C PRO A 381 40.86 -24.92 29.61
N VAL A 382 41.04 -26.24 29.70
CA VAL A 382 41.61 -26.91 30.89
C VAL A 382 43.14 -26.84 30.90
N LYS A 383 43.77 -26.78 29.72
CA LYS A 383 45.22 -26.74 29.59
C LYS A 383 45.73 -25.32 29.83
N LYS A 384 46.68 -25.18 30.74
CA LYS A 384 47.39 -23.92 31.01
C LYS A 384 48.07 -23.39 29.75
N GLY A 385 48.03 -22.07 29.56
CA GLY A 385 48.67 -21.40 28.43
C GLY A 385 47.90 -20.17 27.94
N THR A 386 48.48 -19.53 26.92
CA THR A 386 47.93 -18.33 26.27
C THR A 386 47.04 -18.71 25.09
N TYR A 387 45.85 -18.13 25.04
CA TYR A 387 44.88 -18.34 23.98
C TYR A 387 44.55 -17.01 23.30
N TYR A 388 44.52 -17.05 21.98
CA TYR A 388 44.21 -15.91 21.13
C TYR A 388 42.85 -16.16 20.50
N ILE A 389 41.98 -15.15 20.54
CA ILE A 389 40.63 -15.19 19.96
C ILE A 389 40.53 -14.13 18.87
N ALA A 390 39.96 -14.54 17.73
CA ALA A 390 39.57 -13.62 16.68
C ALA A 390 38.14 -13.90 16.22
N VAL A 391 37.50 -12.85 15.70
CA VAL A 391 36.14 -12.89 15.17
C VAL A 391 36.17 -12.39 13.73
N THR A 392 35.40 -13.03 12.86
CA THR A 392 35.17 -12.60 11.48
C THR A 392 33.71 -12.19 11.30
N SER A 393 33.45 -11.34 10.31
CA SER A 393 32.10 -10.97 9.88
C SER A 393 31.76 -11.69 8.57
N ILE A 394 30.50 -12.10 8.41
CA ILE A 394 29.99 -12.76 7.21
C ILE A 394 28.84 -11.94 6.65
N ILE A 395 28.99 -11.46 5.42
CA ILE A 395 27.96 -10.73 4.67
C ILE A 395 27.86 -11.37 3.29
N ASN A 396 26.65 -11.69 2.83
CA ASN A 396 26.41 -12.34 1.53
C ASN A 396 27.27 -13.61 1.29
N ASN A 397 27.42 -14.46 2.32
CA ASN A 397 28.26 -15.67 2.32
C ASN A 397 29.77 -15.45 2.10
N VAL A 398 30.26 -14.21 2.13
CA VAL A 398 31.68 -13.91 2.11
C VAL A 398 32.14 -13.57 3.53
N GLU A 399 33.23 -14.17 3.98
CA GLU A 399 33.79 -14.00 5.33
C GLU A 399 34.97 -13.02 5.31
N SER A 400 35.06 -12.13 6.30
CA SER A 400 36.15 -11.16 6.44
C SER A 400 37.47 -11.81 6.83
N THR A 401 38.56 -11.04 6.80
CA THR A 401 39.79 -11.39 7.53
C THR A 401 39.52 -11.47 9.04
N TYR A 402 40.44 -12.02 9.82
CA TYR A 402 40.35 -12.05 11.29
C TYR A 402 40.38 -10.64 11.88
N SER A 403 39.64 -10.42 12.97
CA SER A 403 39.80 -9.24 13.82
C SER A 403 41.20 -9.18 14.44
N LYS A 404 41.56 -8.02 15.00
CA LYS A 404 42.70 -7.95 15.94
C LYS A 404 42.48 -8.95 17.08
N GLU A 405 43.54 -9.63 17.45
CA GLU A 405 43.49 -10.74 18.40
C GLU A 405 43.23 -10.22 19.81
N ALA A 406 42.30 -10.89 20.49
CA ALA A 406 42.09 -10.74 21.92
C ALA A 406 42.77 -11.90 22.64
N ILE A 407 43.55 -11.59 23.66
CA ILE A 407 44.41 -12.57 24.35
C ILE A 407 43.86 -12.80 25.75
N PHE A 408 43.81 -14.06 26.17
CA PHE A 408 43.59 -14.41 27.57
C PHE A 408 44.49 -15.58 27.99
N ASN A 409 44.88 -15.57 29.26
CA ASN A 409 45.75 -16.58 29.85
C ASN A 409 44.93 -17.52 30.74
N VAL A 410 45.21 -18.81 30.64
CA VAL A 410 44.73 -19.82 31.58
C VAL A 410 45.88 -20.16 32.51
N GLU A 411 45.79 -19.66 33.74
CA GLU A 411 46.74 -19.90 34.83
C GLU A 411 46.69 -21.32 35.40
#